data_AF-A0A838DSW1-F1
#
_entry.id   AF-A0A838DSW1-F1
#
_cell.length_a   1.000
_cell.length_b   1.000
_cell.length_c   1.000
_cell.angle_alpha   90.00
_cell.angle_beta   90.00
_cell.angle_gamma   90.00
#
_symmetry.space_group_name_H-M   'P 1'
#
loop_
_entity.id
_entity.type
_entity.pdbx_description
1 polymer ?
#
loop_
_entity_poly.entity_id
_entity_poly.type
_entity_poly.pdbx_seq_one_letter_code
_entity_poly.pdbx_strand_id
1 'polypeptide(L)'
;MADLSEDDLLTSRQAIKILAETWQRPVTIASFRMLRRRRKNDPSMPKPAFSDGDVLLWRRGDLNAIKPPAQGRQKVDTGSERGIDKEKAIE
;
A
#
# COMPACT_ATOMS: atom_id res chain seq x y z
N MET A 1 0.12 -15.84 32.43
CA MET A 1 0.37 -14.39 32.54
C MET A 1 0.58 -13.88 31.12
N ALA A 2 -0.44 -13.31 30.49
CA ALA A 2 -0.23 -12.61 29.23
C ALA A 2 0.30 -11.23 29.60
N ASP A 3 1.61 -11.08 29.47
CA ASP A 3 2.30 -9.80 29.61
C ASP A 3 1.62 -8.82 28.66
N LEU A 4 1.00 -7.79 29.23
CA LEU A 4 0.41 -6.67 28.53
C LEU A 4 1.56 -5.86 27.91
N SER A 5 2.21 -6.39 26.87
CA SER A 5 3.22 -5.62 26.14
C SER A 5 2.49 -4.53 25.39
N GLU A 6 2.54 -3.33 25.96
CA GLU A 6 2.09 -2.09 25.36
C GLU A 6 2.54 -2.03 23.90
N ASP A 7 1.58 -2.24 23.00
CA ASP A 7 1.51 -1.60 21.69
C ASP A 7 2.88 -1.30 21.06
N ASP A 8 3.57 -2.33 20.54
CA ASP A 8 4.88 -2.23 19.86
C ASP A 8 4.84 -1.08 18.83
N LEU A 9 5.29 0.11 19.24
CA LEU A 9 5.34 1.31 18.41
C LEU A 9 6.61 1.22 17.57
N LEU A 10 6.40 0.92 16.30
CA LEU A 10 7.46 0.66 15.34
C LEU A 10 7.76 1.90 14.52
N THR A 11 9.04 2.23 14.39
CA THR A 11 9.49 3.23 13.41
C THR A 11 9.13 2.78 12.00
N SER A 12 9.10 3.72 11.05
CA SER A 12 8.85 3.39 9.63
C SER A 12 9.78 2.30 9.08
N ARG A 13 11.05 2.26 9.53
CA ARG A 13 12.01 1.23 9.11
C ARG A 13 11.67 -0.15 9.67
N GLN A 14 11.24 -0.23 10.94
CA GLN A 14 10.78 -1.48 11.55
C GLN A 14 9.46 -1.93 10.93
N ALA A 15 8.53 -1.01 10.69
CA ALA A 15 7.25 -1.30 10.04
C ALA A 15 7.44 -1.95 8.66
N ILE A 16 8.38 -1.42 7.85
CA ILE A 16 8.73 -2.00 6.54
C ILE A 16 9.22 -3.45 6.68
N LYS A 17 10.07 -3.74 7.67
CA LYS A 17 10.59 -5.09 7.91
C LYS A 17 9.45 -6.05 8.28
N ILE A 18 8.61 -5.66 9.25
CA ILE A 18 7.47 -6.48 9.67
C ILE A 18 6.52 -6.75 8.50
N LEU A 19 6.23 -5.74 7.67
CA LEU A 19 5.40 -5.96 6.48
C LEU A 19 6.06 -6.89 5.46
N ALA A 20 7.38 -6.77 5.26
CA ALA A 20 8.10 -7.64 4.35
C ALA A 20 8.09 -9.11 4.83
N GLU A 21 8.24 -9.32 6.13
CA GLU A 21 8.15 -10.64 6.76
C GLU A 21 6.73 -11.19 6.69
N THR A 22 5.72 -10.38 7.05
CA THR A 22 4.30 -10.77 7.07
C THR A 22 3.79 -11.13 5.68
N TRP A 23 4.19 -10.36 4.66
CA TRP A 23 3.79 -10.62 3.28
C TRP A 23 4.71 -11.61 2.57
N GLN A 24 5.79 -12.07 3.22
CA GLN A 24 6.85 -12.90 2.64
C GLN A 24 7.40 -12.33 1.32
N ARG A 25 7.47 -11.00 1.22
CA ARG A 25 7.80 -10.25 0.01
C ARG A 25 8.59 -8.99 0.34
N PRO A 26 9.52 -8.55 -0.53
CA PRO A 26 10.27 -7.33 -0.29
C PRO A 26 9.34 -6.10 -0.30
N VAL A 27 9.31 -5.37 0.82
CA VAL A 27 8.62 -4.07 0.92
C VAL A 27 9.65 -2.97 0.88
N THR A 28 9.48 -2.03 -0.04
CA THR A 28 10.37 -0.87 -0.17
C THR A 28 9.80 0.35 0.54
N ILE A 29 10.67 1.33 0.84
CA ILE A 29 10.23 2.64 1.37
C ILE A 29 9.22 3.30 0.42
N ALA A 30 9.38 3.15 -0.89
CA ALA A 30 8.45 3.69 -1.88
C ALA A 30 7.07 3.03 -1.78
N SER A 31 7.01 1.70 -1.71
CA SER A 31 5.77 0.95 -1.51
C SER A 31 5.07 1.36 -0.21
N PHE A 32 5.83 1.52 0.87
CA PHE A 32 5.32 1.98 2.16
C PHE A 32 4.75 3.40 2.12
N ARG A 33 5.43 4.33 1.43
CA ARG A 33 4.90 5.69 1.18
C ARG A 33 3.62 5.67 0.34
N MET A 34 3.50 4.75 -0.62
CA MET A 34 2.28 4.59 -1.42
C MET A 34 1.09 4.13 -0.58
N LEU A 35 1.30 3.22 0.38
CA LEU A 35 0.24 2.81 1.33
C LEU A 35 -0.31 4.04 2.07
N ARG A 36 0.57 4.93 2.54
CA ARG A 36 0.16 6.18 3.21
C ARG A 36 -0.64 7.11 2.29
N ARG A 37 -0.29 7.20 1.00
CA ARG A 37 -1.03 8.03 0.02
C ARG A 37 -2.42 7.48 -0.30
N ARG A 38 -2.58 6.15 -0.34
CA ARG A 38 -3.87 5.48 -0.61
C ARG A 38 -4.93 5.76 0.44
N ARG A 39 -4.55 6.18 1.65
CA ARG A 39 -5.47 6.57 2.72
C ARG A 39 -6.48 7.64 2.32
N LYS A 40 -6.14 8.57 1.42
CA LYS A 40 -7.10 9.59 0.95
C LYS A 40 -8.33 8.97 0.28
N ASN A 41 -8.19 7.78 -0.29
CA ASN A 41 -9.23 7.08 -1.03
C ASN A 41 -9.72 5.80 -0.34
N ASP A 42 -9.06 5.36 0.74
CA ASP A 42 -9.38 4.12 1.44
C ASP A 42 -9.17 4.27 2.96
N PRO A 43 -10.24 4.39 3.76
CA PRO A 43 -10.16 4.55 5.21
C PRO A 43 -9.70 3.27 5.94
N SER A 44 -9.64 2.12 5.26
CA SER A 44 -9.07 0.88 5.81
C SER A 44 -7.53 0.88 5.82
N MET A 45 -6.90 1.90 5.23
CA MET A 45 -5.43 2.04 5.22
C MET A 45 -4.91 2.48 6.59
N PRO A 46 -3.80 1.89 7.06
CA PRO A 46 -3.22 2.16 8.37
C PRO A 46 -2.78 3.63 8.47
N LYS A 47 -3.00 4.22 9.64
CA LYS A 47 -2.39 5.50 10.00
C LYS A 47 -1.23 5.25 10.97
N PRO A 48 -0.18 6.09 10.94
CA PRO A 48 0.76 6.09 12.05
C PRO A 48 -0.02 6.36 13.34
N ALA A 49 0.27 5.61 14.39
CA ALA A 49 -0.32 5.84 15.71
C ALA A 49 0.23 7.13 16.34
N PHE A 50 1.47 7.47 16.01
CA PHE A 50 2.08 8.73 16.43
C PHE A 50 2.79 9.38 15.24
N SER A 51 2.62 10.70 15.12
CA SER A 51 3.21 11.51 14.07
C SER A 51 3.65 12.83 14.67
N ASP A 52 4.96 13.05 14.76
CA ASP A 52 5.57 14.28 15.23
C ASP A 52 6.68 14.70 14.26
N GLY A 53 6.44 15.77 13.50
CA GLY A 53 7.32 16.19 12.41
C GLY A 53 7.63 15.06 11.43
N ASP A 54 8.90 14.65 11.39
CA ASP A 54 9.41 13.54 10.56
C ASP A 54 9.32 12.16 11.23
N VAL A 55 9.03 12.12 12.54
CA VAL A 55 8.93 10.88 13.31
C VAL A 55 7.53 10.28 13.13
N LEU A 56 7.50 9.06 12.57
CA LEU A 56 6.28 8.28 12.40
C LEU A 56 6.43 6.93 13.11
N LEU A 57 5.53 6.68 14.06
CA LEU A 57 5.42 5.40 14.76
C LEU A 57 4.13 4.68 14.39
N TRP A 58 4.22 3.36 14.26
CA TRP A 58 3.17 2.49 13.75
C TRP A 58 2.90 1.37 14.74
N ARG A 59 1.64 1.06 15.01
CA ARG A 59 1.31 -0.10 15.83
C ARG A 59 1.53 -1.36 15.03
N ARG A 60 2.21 -2.32 15.63
CA ARG A 60 2.38 -3.65 15.03
C ARG A 60 1.06 -4.31 14.68
N GLY A 61 0.04 -4.18 15.54
CA GLY A 61 -1.30 -4.72 15.29
C GLY A 61 -1.93 -4.15 14.02
N ASP A 62 -1.84 -2.82 13.84
CA ASP A 62 -2.36 -2.14 12.64
C ASP A 62 -1.63 -2.61 11.38
N LEU A 63 -0.32 -2.86 11.46
CA LEU A 63 0.48 -3.35 10.34
C LEU A 63 0.07 -4.77 9.91
N ASN A 64 -0.19 -5.66 10.87
CA ASN A 64 -0.61 -7.03 10.59
C ASN A 64 -2.00 -7.10 9.95
N ALA A 65 -2.87 -6.11 10.20
CA ALA A 65 -4.18 -6.03 9.57
C ALA A 65 -4.12 -5.62 8.09
N ILE A 66 -2.97 -5.13 7.60
CA ILE A 66 -2.83 -4.66 6.22
C ILE A 66 -2.68 -5.85 5.29
N LYS A 67 -3.61 -5.95 4.35
CA LYS A 67 -3.51 -6.91 3.25
C LYS A 67 -2.41 -6.48 2.28
N PRO A 68 -1.58 -7.41 1.76
CA PRO A 68 -0.64 -7.09 0.71
C PRO A 68 -1.40 -6.46 -0.47
N PRO A 69 -0.86 -5.42 -1.11
CA PRO A 69 -1.49 -4.86 -2.30
C PRO A 69 -1.71 -5.97 -3.31
N ALA A 70 -2.94 -6.11 -3.79
CA ALA A 70 -3.30 -7.13 -4.77
C ALA A 70 -2.29 -7.06 -5.93
N GLN A 71 -1.58 -8.17 -6.13
CA GLN A 71 -0.62 -8.33 -7.21
C GLN A 71 -1.42 -8.56 -8.50
N GLY A 72 -2.11 -7.53 -8.97
CA GLY A 72 -3.15 -7.73 -9.97
C GLY A 72 -3.67 -6.43 -10.54
N ARG A 73 -3.36 -6.23 -11.83
CA ARG A 73 -3.82 -5.17 -12.72
C ARG A 73 -3.24 -3.80 -12.39
N GLN A 74 -1.96 -3.66 -12.72
CA GLN A 74 -1.56 -2.50 -13.52
C GLN A 74 -2.55 -2.45 -14.69
N LYS A 75 -3.57 -1.58 -14.60
CA LYS A 75 -4.26 -1.11 -15.79
C LYS A 75 -3.17 -0.38 -16.58
N VAL A 76 -2.49 -1.12 -17.43
CA VAL A 76 -2.02 -0.55 -18.68
C VAL A 76 -3.30 -0.07 -19.34
N ASP A 77 -3.57 1.21 -19.17
CA ASP A 77 -4.46 1.97 -20.02
C ASP A 77 -3.77 2.07 -21.39
N THR A 78 -3.56 0.92 -22.03
CA THR A 78 -3.26 0.81 -23.45
C THR A 78 -4.57 0.52 -24.15
N GLY A 79 -5.52 1.42 -23.92
CA GLY A 79 -6.71 1.61 -24.75
C GLY A 79 -6.50 2.79 -25.68
N SER A 80 -5.32 2.90 -26.30
CA SER A 80 -5.19 3.64 -27.56
C SER A 80 -5.74 2.74 -28.66
N GLU A 81 -7.05 2.51 -28.63
CA GLU A 81 -7.76 2.16 -29.85
C GLU A 81 -7.86 3.45 -30.65
N ARG A 82 -6.84 3.68 -31.47
CA ARG A 82 -7.04 4.41 -32.72
C ARG A 82 -8.15 3.67 -33.45
N GLY A 83 -9.37 4.21 -33.41
CA GLY A 83 -10.42 3.86 -34.35
C GLY A 83 -9.95 4.21 -35.74
N ILE A 84 -9.24 3.27 -36.37
CA ILE A 84 -9.02 3.25 -37.81
C ILE A 84 -9.93 2.13 -38.30
N ASP A 85 -11.19 2.47 -38.56
CA ASP A 85 -11.99 1.64 -39.43
C ASP A 85 -12.38 2.47 -40.65
N LYS A 86 -11.73 2.08 -41.75
CA LYS A 86 -12.01 2.49 -43.11
C LYS A 86 -13.31 1.81 -43.51
N GLU A 87 -14.40 2.55 -43.65
CA GLU A 87 -15.45 2.10 -44.54
C GLU A 87 -16.28 3.28 -45.05
N LYS A 88 -16.12 3.60 -46.34
CA LYS A 88 -17.22 3.57 -47.33
C LYS A 88 -16.66 3.82 -48.73
N ALA A 89 -16.29 2.73 -49.41
CA ALA A 89 -16.30 2.65 -50.86
C ALA A 89 -17.37 1.62 -51.20
N ILE A 90 -18.60 2.07 -51.46
CA ILE A 90 -19.62 1.26 -52.13
C ILE A 90 -20.46 2.23 -52.98
N GLU A 91 -20.29 2.03 -54.29
CA GLU A 91 -21.06 2.49 -55.47
C GLU A 91 -21.11 3.98 -55.81
#